data_AF-G7H6C2-F1
#
_entry.id   AF-G7H6C2-F1
#
_cell.length_a   1.000
_cell.length_b   1.000
_cell.length_c   1.000
_cell.angle_alpha   90.00
_cell.angle_beta   90.00
_cell.angle_gamma   90.00
#
_symmetry.space_group_name_H-M   'P 1'
#
loop_
_entity.id
_entity.type
_entity.pdbx_description
1 polymer ?
#
loop_
_entity_poly.entity_id
_entity_poly.type
_entity_poly.pdbx_seq_one_letter_code
_entity_poly.pdbx_strand_id
1 'polypeptide(L)'
;MGWEGASAAKQAGLKISPEMLFHYLRGTGTDFRVDVNRMKQRLPHFAASSNESAMTGLAAARAAMPAGYEGPVAFQTDWQVNRLNPVSDADYRNGLGAFSSQESGVCYTDVNGNLVVKAQTSISDYYNWDSTDPKRVPQPSDLGHLHRAGMAQNFVSHGTETPRVVPQG
;
A
#
# COMPACT_ATOMS: atom_id res chain seq x y z
N MET A 1 -20.48 -15.53 16.39
CA MET A 1 -21.13 -15.16 15.12
C MET A 1 -20.12 -14.33 14.32
N GLY A 2 -19.44 -14.90 13.31
CA GLY A 2 -18.43 -14.18 12.52
C GLY A 2 -18.30 -14.67 11.07
N TRP A 3 -19.26 -15.47 10.61
CA TRP A 3 -19.16 -16.25 9.38
C TRP A 3 -19.82 -15.54 8.19
N GLU A 4 -20.83 -14.71 8.43
CA GLU A 4 -21.68 -14.16 7.35
C GLU A 4 -21.01 -12.99 6.61
N GLY A 5 -20.29 -12.11 7.29
CA GLY A 5 -19.61 -10.96 6.67
C GLY A 5 -18.44 -11.35 5.76
N ALA A 6 -17.59 -12.28 6.22
CA ALA A 6 -16.47 -12.79 5.41
C ALA A 6 -16.97 -13.61 4.20
N SER A 7 -18.09 -14.31 4.35
CA SER A 7 -18.73 -15.08 3.26
C SER A 7 -19.30 -14.18 2.17
N ALA A 8 -19.97 -13.09 2.54
CA ALA A 8 -20.54 -12.13 1.59
C ALA A 8 -19.46 -11.40 0.78
N ALA A 9 -18.35 -11.02 1.41
CA ALA A 9 -17.24 -10.36 0.74
C ALA A 9 -16.47 -11.31 -0.22
N LYS A 10 -16.31 -12.59 0.16
CA LYS A 10 -15.78 -13.63 -0.72
C LYS A 10 -16.69 -13.89 -1.94
N GLN A 11 -18.02 -13.83 -1.75
CA GLN A 11 -18.99 -13.92 -2.84
C GLN A 11 -18.94 -12.70 -3.79
N ALA A 12 -18.56 -11.52 -3.29
CA ALA A 12 -18.34 -10.31 -4.09
C ALA A 12 -16.95 -10.26 -4.77
N GLY A 13 -16.13 -11.32 -4.65
CA GLY A 13 -14.79 -11.39 -5.26
C GLY A 13 -13.71 -10.58 -4.54
N LEU A 14 -14.02 -10.01 -3.37
CA LEU A 14 -13.09 -9.29 -2.51
C LEU A 14 -12.15 -10.28 -1.83
N LYS A 15 -10.85 -9.96 -1.76
CA LYS A 15 -9.84 -10.82 -1.11
C LYS A 15 -9.12 -10.12 0.03
N ILE A 16 -8.65 -8.89 -0.18
CA ILE A 16 -7.82 -8.19 0.81
C ILE A 16 -8.63 -7.78 2.03
N SER A 17 -9.80 -7.17 1.85
CA SER A 17 -10.62 -6.71 2.97
C SER A 17 -11.02 -7.86 3.93
N PRO A 18 -11.51 -9.02 3.44
CA PRO A 18 -11.81 -10.17 4.31
C PRO A 18 -10.57 -10.77 4.98
N GLU A 19 -9.45 -10.87 4.27
CA GLU A 19 -8.20 -11.42 4.81
C GLU A 19 -7.67 -10.58 5.97
N MET A 20 -7.67 -9.25 5.82
CA MET A 20 -7.24 -8.32 6.86
C MET A 20 -8.18 -8.32 8.07
N LEU A 21 -9.49 -8.35 7.86
CA LEU A 21 -10.47 -8.47 8.95
C LEU A 21 -10.31 -9.82 9.69
N PHE A 22 -10.10 -10.91 8.97
CA PHE A 22 -9.88 -12.20 9.60
C PHE A 22 -8.56 -12.24 10.38
N HIS A 23 -7.51 -11.59 9.87
CA HIS A 23 -6.24 -11.43 10.57
C HIS A 23 -6.39 -10.64 11.87
N TYR A 24 -7.14 -9.53 11.83
CA TYR A 24 -7.51 -8.76 13.02
C TYR A 24 -8.18 -9.63 14.09
N LEU A 25 -9.19 -10.41 13.69
CA LEU A 25 -10.00 -11.25 14.58
C LEU A 25 -9.23 -12.47 15.13
N ARG A 26 -8.09 -12.85 14.54
CA ARG A 26 -7.19 -13.85 15.14
C ARG A 26 -6.46 -13.32 16.38
N GLY A 27 -6.38 -12.00 16.53
CA GLY A 27 -5.85 -11.38 17.75
C GLY A 27 -4.35 -11.53 17.97
N THR A 28 -3.56 -11.92 16.96
CA THR A 28 -2.12 -12.14 17.13
C THR A 28 -1.32 -10.84 17.15
N GLY A 29 -1.81 -9.79 16.48
CA GLY A 29 -1.09 -8.51 16.31
C GLY A 29 0.14 -8.56 15.43
N THR A 30 0.42 -9.72 14.83
CA THR A 30 1.54 -9.89 13.89
C THR A 30 1.30 -9.08 12.63
N ASP A 31 2.36 -8.65 11.97
CA ASP A 31 2.25 -7.88 10.73
C ASP A 31 1.48 -8.63 9.62
N PHE A 32 0.79 -7.88 8.78
CA PHE A 32 0.11 -8.37 7.59
C PHE A 32 0.86 -7.93 6.34
N ARG A 33 1.35 -8.89 5.54
CA ARG A 33 2.04 -8.60 4.29
C ARG A 33 1.06 -8.40 3.14
N VAL A 34 1.06 -7.21 2.55
CA VAL A 34 0.31 -6.91 1.33
C VAL A 34 1.14 -7.24 0.09
N ASP A 35 0.55 -7.94 -0.87
CA ASP A 35 1.16 -8.17 -2.19
C ASP A 35 1.02 -6.92 -3.06
N VAL A 36 2.03 -6.05 -3.03
CA VAL A 36 2.03 -4.77 -3.78
C VAL A 36 2.03 -4.99 -5.30
N ASN A 37 2.62 -6.08 -5.79
CA ASN A 37 2.58 -6.42 -7.23
C ASN A 37 1.13 -6.65 -7.66
N ARG A 38 0.41 -7.48 -6.90
CA ARG A 38 -0.99 -7.78 -7.16
C ARG A 38 -1.90 -6.57 -6.92
N MET A 39 -1.57 -5.73 -5.94
CA MET A 39 -2.26 -4.47 -5.69
C MET A 39 -2.20 -3.56 -6.91
N LYS A 40 -1.02 -3.32 -7.47
CA LYS A 40 -0.86 -2.49 -8.67
C LYS A 40 -1.53 -3.08 -9.92
N GLN A 41 -1.55 -4.40 -10.06
CA GLN A 41 -2.31 -5.06 -11.13
C GLN A 41 -3.82 -4.81 -11.02
N ARG A 42 -4.34 -4.66 -9.80
CA ARG A 42 -5.76 -4.42 -9.53
C ARG A 42 -6.11 -2.93 -9.48
N LEU A 43 -5.14 -2.08 -9.17
CA LEU A 43 -5.26 -0.64 -9.04
C LEU A 43 -4.35 0.05 -10.08
N PRO A 44 -4.70 0.05 -11.38
CA PRO A 44 -3.84 0.60 -12.42
C PRO A 44 -3.56 2.10 -12.25
N HIS A 45 -4.49 2.86 -11.64
CA HIS A 45 -4.26 4.27 -11.32
C HIS A 45 -3.16 4.44 -10.27
N PHE A 46 -3.09 3.56 -9.27
CA PHE A 46 -2.02 3.56 -8.27
C PHE A 46 -0.69 3.13 -8.89
N ALA A 47 -0.72 2.17 -9.82
CA ALA A 47 0.47 1.79 -10.58
C ALA A 47 1.04 2.99 -11.39
N ALA A 48 0.16 3.76 -12.05
CA ALA A 48 0.54 4.96 -12.79
C ALA A 48 1.09 6.05 -11.86
N SER A 49 0.41 6.37 -10.76
CA SER A 49 0.87 7.39 -9.80
C SER A 49 2.21 7.02 -9.16
N SER A 50 2.47 5.74 -8.87
CA SER A 50 3.77 5.27 -8.40
C SER A 50 4.88 5.39 -9.46
N ASN A 51 4.57 5.30 -10.75
CA ASN A 51 5.55 5.56 -11.81
C ASN A 51 5.90 7.06 -11.87
N GLU A 52 4.90 7.92 -11.83
CA GLU A 52 5.08 9.38 -11.83
C GLU A 52 5.87 9.85 -10.61
N SER A 53 5.54 9.32 -9.42
CA SER A 53 6.27 9.61 -8.18
C SER A 53 7.72 9.15 -8.24
N ALA A 54 7.99 7.97 -8.81
CA ALA A 54 9.36 7.49 -9.01
C ALA A 54 10.16 8.41 -9.96
N MET A 55 9.57 8.87 -11.06
CA MET A 55 10.22 9.80 -11.99
C MET A 55 10.47 11.17 -11.35
N THR A 56 9.54 11.65 -10.53
CA THR A 56 9.69 12.89 -9.75
C THR A 56 10.83 12.78 -8.75
N GLY A 57 10.90 11.67 -8.00
CA GLY A 57 11.98 11.39 -7.06
C GLY A 57 13.35 11.28 -7.74
N LEU A 58 13.40 10.63 -8.90
CA LEU A 58 14.62 10.57 -9.71
C LEU A 58 15.05 11.96 -10.20
N ALA A 59 14.12 12.79 -10.67
CA ALA A 59 14.44 14.15 -11.12
C ALA A 59 15.06 14.98 -9.99
N ALA A 60 14.48 14.90 -8.78
CA ALA A 60 15.02 15.56 -7.60
C ALA A 60 16.42 15.03 -7.24
N ALA A 61 16.63 13.70 -7.27
CA ALA A 61 17.93 13.09 -7.00
C ALA A 61 18.99 13.52 -8.02
N ARG A 62 18.64 13.58 -9.31
CA ARG A 62 19.54 14.05 -10.38
C ARG A 62 19.93 15.51 -10.22
N ALA A 63 18.98 16.36 -9.86
CA ALA A 63 19.25 17.79 -9.63
C ALA A 63 20.22 18.03 -8.45
N ALA A 64 20.29 17.09 -7.50
CA ALA A 64 21.22 17.14 -6.38
C ALA A 64 22.62 16.60 -6.71
N MET A 65 22.83 16.00 -7.89
CA MET A 65 24.14 15.47 -8.27
C MET A 65 25.11 16.59 -8.68
N PRO A 66 26.44 16.41 -8.49
CA PRO A 66 27.45 17.33 -9.00
C PRO A 66 27.35 17.54 -10.51
N ALA A 67 27.73 18.72 -10.99
CA ALA A 67 27.82 19.01 -12.41
C ALA A 67 28.76 18.01 -13.11
N GLY A 68 28.29 17.42 -14.22
CA GLY A 68 29.05 16.41 -14.97
C GLY A 68 29.00 14.99 -14.40
N TYR A 69 28.16 14.72 -13.39
CA TYR A 69 27.96 13.35 -12.90
C TYR A 69 27.19 12.49 -13.92
N GLU A 70 27.82 11.41 -14.38
CA GLU A 70 27.25 10.46 -15.37
C GLU A 70 27.00 9.05 -14.78
N GLY A 71 27.27 8.86 -13.49
CA GLY A 71 27.11 7.57 -12.83
C GLY A 71 25.65 7.21 -12.48
N PRO A 72 25.44 6.02 -11.87
CA PRO A 72 24.11 5.62 -11.40
C PRO A 72 23.56 6.56 -10.31
N VAL A 73 22.30 6.97 -10.44
CA VAL A 73 21.61 7.83 -9.48
C VAL A 73 20.59 7.01 -8.70
N ALA A 74 20.84 6.82 -7.41
CA ALA A 74 19.85 6.27 -6.49
C ALA A 74 18.87 7.36 -6.04
N PHE A 75 17.61 6.98 -5.81
CA PHE A 75 16.58 7.89 -5.32
C PHE A 75 15.63 7.20 -4.35
N GLN A 76 15.02 8.01 -3.49
CA GLN A 76 13.91 7.63 -2.63
C GLN A 76 13.01 8.84 -2.44
N THR A 77 11.69 8.67 -2.53
CA THR A 77 10.72 9.74 -2.26
C THR A 77 10.40 9.81 -0.77
N ASP A 78 9.71 10.85 -0.33
CA ASP A 78 9.02 10.79 0.95
C ASP A 78 7.79 9.86 0.89
N TRP A 79 7.27 9.48 2.05
CA TRP A 79 6.00 8.76 2.16
C TRP A 79 4.83 9.66 1.75
N GLN A 80 3.95 9.14 0.89
CA GLN A 80 2.77 9.82 0.38
C GLN A 80 1.51 9.06 0.80
N VAL A 81 0.47 9.79 1.23
CA VAL A 81 -0.82 9.19 1.61
C VAL A 81 -1.68 8.98 0.38
N ASN A 82 -2.09 7.74 0.15
CA ASN A 82 -2.96 7.32 -0.93
C ASN A 82 -4.39 7.12 -0.41
N ARG A 83 -5.36 7.67 -1.16
CA ARG A 83 -6.78 7.50 -0.87
C ARG A 83 -7.44 6.82 -2.06
N LEU A 84 -7.97 5.62 -1.83
CA LEU A 84 -8.61 4.81 -2.86
C LEU A 84 -10.08 5.21 -3.06
N ASN A 85 -10.58 5.01 -4.28
CA ASN A 85 -11.97 5.26 -4.61
C ASN A 85 -12.88 4.22 -3.94
N PRO A 86 -13.96 4.64 -3.26
CA PRO A 86 -14.82 3.70 -2.51
C PRO A 86 -15.60 2.72 -3.40
N VAL A 87 -15.77 3.01 -4.68
CA VAL A 87 -16.56 2.19 -5.61
C VAL A 87 -15.64 1.31 -6.46
N SER A 88 -14.68 1.89 -7.18
CA SER A 88 -13.82 1.11 -8.09
C SER A 88 -12.78 0.26 -7.37
N ASP A 89 -12.42 0.64 -6.13
CA ASP A 89 -11.30 0.05 -5.40
C ASP A 89 -11.74 -0.58 -4.08
N ALA A 90 -13.02 -0.97 -3.98
CA ALA A 90 -13.70 -1.34 -2.76
C ALA A 90 -12.94 -2.38 -1.91
N ASP A 91 -12.27 -3.37 -2.53
CA ASP A 91 -11.51 -4.40 -1.79
C ASP A 91 -10.35 -3.78 -0.99
N TYR A 92 -9.45 -3.08 -1.66
CA TYR A 92 -8.31 -2.45 -1.01
C TYR A 92 -8.73 -1.26 -0.15
N ARG A 93 -9.77 -0.52 -0.54
CA ARG A 93 -10.31 0.58 0.28
C ARG A 93 -10.90 0.08 1.59
N ASN A 94 -11.65 -1.03 1.57
CA ASN A 94 -12.23 -1.61 2.78
C ASN A 94 -11.19 -2.34 3.65
N GLY A 95 -10.08 -2.79 3.05
CA GLY A 95 -8.98 -3.43 3.77
C GLY A 95 -7.99 -2.45 4.37
N LEU A 96 -7.50 -1.49 3.60
CA LEU A 96 -6.42 -0.57 3.99
C LEU A 96 -6.91 0.84 4.33
N GLY A 97 -8.15 1.19 4.00
CA GLY A 97 -8.57 2.58 4.14
C GLY A 97 -7.71 3.52 3.29
N ALA A 98 -6.94 4.38 3.95
CA ALA A 98 -5.92 5.22 3.33
C ALA A 98 -4.56 4.70 3.80
N PHE A 99 -3.61 4.56 2.89
CA PHE A 99 -2.31 3.94 3.20
C PHE A 99 -1.16 4.84 2.71
N SER A 100 0.01 4.70 3.30
CA SER A 100 1.20 5.43 2.86
C SER A 100 1.99 4.61 1.84
N SER A 101 2.53 5.23 0.79
CA SER A 101 3.49 4.61 -0.14
C SER A 101 4.75 5.44 -0.32
N GLN A 102 5.84 4.79 -0.69
CA GLN A 102 7.13 5.42 -1.01
C GLN A 102 7.75 4.71 -2.20
N GLU A 103 8.40 5.49 -3.06
CA GLU A 103 9.15 4.98 -4.21
C GLU A 103 10.64 5.02 -3.94
N SER A 104 11.35 3.96 -4.29
CA SER A 104 12.82 3.88 -4.21
C SER A 104 13.38 3.20 -5.45
N GLY A 105 14.58 3.56 -5.85
CA GLY A 105 15.15 2.96 -7.06
C GLY A 105 16.54 3.46 -7.41
N VAL A 106 16.98 3.01 -8.59
CA VAL A 106 18.24 3.41 -9.21
C VAL A 106 18.02 3.67 -10.69
N CYS A 107 18.66 4.72 -11.19
CA CYS A 107 18.77 5.02 -12.59
C CYS A 107 20.21 4.82 -13.06
N TYR A 108 20.42 4.10 -14.16
CA TYR A 108 21.75 3.81 -14.70
C TYR A 108 21.69 3.65 -16.23
N THR A 109 22.84 3.75 -16.88
CA THR A 109 22.97 3.45 -18.31
C THR A 109 23.32 1.98 -18.49
N ASP A 110 22.55 1.25 -19.31
CA ASP A 110 22.84 -0.15 -19.61
C ASP A 110 24.01 -0.31 -20.60
N VAL A 111 24.36 -1.57 -20.89
CA VAL A 111 25.47 -1.92 -21.82
C VAL A 111 25.26 -1.42 -23.24
N ASN A 112 24.05 -1.06 -23.63
CA ASN A 112 23.70 -0.54 -24.94
C ASN A 112 23.63 0.99 -24.96
N GLY A 113 23.96 1.66 -23.85
CA GLY A 113 23.85 3.11 -23.74
C GLY A 113 22.44 3.60 -23.39
N ASN A 114 21.48 2.73 -23.11
CA ASN A 114 20.12 3.13 -22.79
C ASN A 114 19.98 3.49 -21.33
N LEU A 115 19.23 4.55 -21.04
CA LEU A 115 18.89 4.91 -19.67
C LEU A 115 17.83 3.96 -19.13
N VAL A 116 18.14 3.27 -18.03
CA VAL A 116 17.24 2.36 -17.33
C VAL A 116 16.91 2.92 -15.95
N VAL A 117 15.62 2.90 -15.60
CA VAL A 117 15.14 3.23 -14.25
C VAL A 117 14.52 1.97 -13.65
N LYS A 118 15.15 1.44 -12.60
CA LYS A 118 14.60 0.35 -11.80
C LYS A 118 14.08 0.91 -10.49
N ALA A 119 12.80 0.70 -10.21
CA ALA A 119 12.15 1.22 -9.02
C ALA A 119 11.29 0.16 -8.33
N GLN A 120 11.04 0.36 -7.05
CA GLN A 120 10.09 -0.40 -6.25
C GLN A 120 9.24 0.54 -5.37
N THR A 121 7.97 0.20 -5.25
CA THR A 121 7.02 0.79 -4.31
C THR A 121 6.96 -0.02 -3.02
N SER A 122 7.12 0.67 -1.90
CA SER A 122 6.77 0.17 -0.58
C SER A 122 5.49 0.82 -0.10
N ILE A 123 4.66 0.06 0.62
CA ILE A 123 3.47 0.57 1.32
C ILE A 123 3.56 0.24 2.79
N SER A 124 2.95 1.09 3.61
CA SER A 124 2.75 0.85 5.04
C SER A 124 1.46 1.52 5.50
N ASP A 125 0.76 0.85 6.41
CA ASP A 125 -0.41 1.38 7.12
C ASP A 125 -0.58 0.69 8.47
N TYR A 126 -1.31 1.32 9.40
CA TYR A 126 -1.66 0.74 10.68
C TYR A 126 -3.15 0.40 10.71
N TYR A 127 -3.45 -0.89 10.63
CA TYR A 127 -4.83 -1.37 10.63
C TYR A 127 -5.40 -1.30 12.04
N ASN A 128 -6.26 -0.32 12.26
CA ASN A 128 -6.91 -0.07 13.55
C ASN A 128 -8.39 0.31 13.40
N TRP A 129 -9.13 0.11 14.49
CA TRP A 129 -10.55 0.43 14.59
C TRP A 129 -10.82 1.40 15.74
N ASP A 130 -10.01 2.46 15.81
CA ASP A 130 -10.02 3.40 16.93
C ASP A 130 -11.06 4.51 16.67
N SER A 131 -12.32 4.24 17.03
CA SER A 131 -13.26 5.30 17.37
C SER A 131 -13.74 5.14 18.80
N THR A 132 -13.91 6.27 19.48
CA THR A 132 -14.48 6.37 20.82
C THR A 132 -15.85 7.05 20.80
N ASP A 133 -16.42 7.33 19.62
CA ASP A 133 -17.71 8.00 19.47
C ASP A 133 -18.85 6.96 19.44
N PRO A 134 -19.61 6.78 20.55
CA PRO A 134 -20.67 5.80 20.61
C PRO A 134 -21.83 6.21 19.70
N LYS A 135 -22.13 5.37 18.69
CA LYS A 135 -23.33 5.50 17.87
C LYS A 135 -24.43 4.59 18.39
N ARG A 136 -25.70 5.00 18.18
CA ARG A 136 -26.89 4.21 18.59
C ARG A 136 -27.06 2.92 17.79
N VAL A 137 -26.38 2.79 16.66
CA VAL A 137 -26.41 1.63 15.77
C VAL A 137 -25.00 1.07 15.63
N PRO A 138 -24.82 -0.27 15.52
CA PRO A 138 -23.51 -0.85 15.33
C PRO A 138 -22.75 -0.22 14.17
N GLN A 139 -21.48 0.11 14.38
CA GLN A 139 -20.57 0.72 13.40
C GLN A 139 -19.34 -0.15 13.20
N PRO A 140 -18.65 -0.05 12.05
CA PRO A 140 -17.36 -0.70 11.85
C PRO A 140 -16.36 -0.37 12.98
N SER A 141 -16.39 0.84 13.52
CA SER A 141 -15.55 1.23 14.66
C SER A 141 -15.82 0.48 15.96
N ASP A 142 -16.98 -0.17 16.11
CA ASP A 142 -17.26 -1.02 17.27
C ASP A 142 -16.37 -2.26 17.30
N LEU A 143 -15.71 -2.61 16.19
CA LEU A 143 -14.65 -3.60 16.17
C LEU A 143 -13.53 -3.25 17.16
N GLY A 144 -13.27 -1.96 17.41
CA GLY A 144 -12.32 -1.51 18.43
C GLY A 144 -12.63 -2.04 19.84
N HIS A 145 -13.88 -2.39 20.15
CA HIS A 145 -14.22 -3.06 21.42
C HIS A 145 -13.62 -4.46 21.52
N LEU A 146 -13.53 -5.19 20.41
CA LEU A 146 -12.89 -6.51 20.39
C LEU A 146 -11.41 -6.38 20.71
N HIS A 147 -10.73 -5.37 20.17
CA HIS A 147 -9.34 -5.10 20.52
C HIS A 147 -9.18 -4.73 22.00
N ARG A 148 -10.00 -3.81 22.52
CA ARG A 148 -9.98 -3.44 23.96
C ARG A 148 -10.30 -4.61 24.89
N ALA A 149 -11.12 -5.56 24.45
CA ALA A 149 -11.45 -6.78 25.19
C ALA A 149 -10.41 -7.91 25.04
N GLY A 150 -9.33 -7.70 24.26
CA GLY A 150 -8.32 -8.72 23.99
C GLY A 150 -8.79 -9.85 23.05
N MET A 151 -9.90 -9.65 22.36
CA MET A 151 -10.51 -10.62 21.43
C MET A 151 -10.06 -10.42 19.97
N ALA A 152 -9.38 -9.31 19.69
CA ALA A 152 -8.79 -8.97 18.39
C ALA A 152 -7.57 -8.08 18.60
N GLN A 153 -6.75 -7.87 17.58
CA GLN A 153 -5.52 -7.09 17.73
C GLN A 153 -5.24 -6.27 16.48
N ASN A 154 -5.02 -4.96 16.68
CA ASN A 154 -4.53 -4.04 15.65
C ASN A 154 -3.15 -4.53 15.15
N PHE A 155 -2.79 -4.21 13.91
CA PHE A 155 -1.53 -4.68 13.32
C PHE A 155 -0.99 -3.69 12.29
N VAL A 156 0.32 -3.79 12.01
CA VAL A 156 0.93 -3.09 10.88
C VAL A 156 0.67 -3.89 9.61
N SER A 157 0.23 -3.20 8.57
CA SER A 157 0.18 -3.76 7.21
C SER A 157 1.28 -3.13 6.37
N HIS A 158 2.04 -3.94 5.66
CA HIS A 158 3.16 -3.45 4.87
C HIS A 158 3.45 -4.35 3.67
N GLY A 159 4.16 -3.82 2.69
CA GLY A 159 4.59 -4.60 1.54
C GLY A 159 5.54 -3.81 0.67
N THR A 160 6.37 -4.52 -0.08
CA THR A 160 7.25 -3.94 -1.10
C THR A 160 7.07 -4.76 -2.36
N GLU A 161 6.85 -4.10 -3.49
CA GLU A 161 6.78 -4.79 -4.78
C GLU A 161 8.15 -5.32 -5.19
N THR A 162 8.16 -6.20 -6.18
CA THR A 162 9.40 -6.59 -6.84
C THR A 162 9.90 -5.43 -7.70
N PRO A 163 11.21 -5.13 -7.75
CA PRO A 163 11.73 -4.06 -8.60
C PRO A 163 11.27 -4.19 -10.06
N ARG A 164 10.73 -3.09 -10.59
CA ARG A 164 10.20 -2.95 -11.96
C ARG A 164 11.04 -1.97 -12.76
N VAL A 165 11.06 -2.15 -14.09
CA VAL A 165 11.52 -1.08 -14.98
C VAL A 165 10.40 -0.06 -15.11
N VAL A 166 10.70 1.21 -14.81
CA VAL A 166 9.73 2.30 -14.94
C VAL A 166 9.67 2.72 -16.41
N PRO A 167 8.48 2.74 -17.04
CA PRO A 167 8.34 3.26 -18.41
C PRO A 167 8.78 4.72 -18.47
N GLN A 168 9.65 5.05 -19.42
CA GLN A 168 9.97 6.43 -19.77
C GLN A 168 8.95 6.84 -20.83
N GLY A 169 8.08 7.79 -20.48
CA GLY A 169 7.05 8.32 -21.38
C GLY A 169 7.61 9.14 -22.54
#